data_AF-A0A9W4W064-F1
#
_entry.id   AF-A0A9W4W064-F1
#
_cell.length_a   1.000
_cell.length_b   1.000
_cell.length_c   1.000
_cell.angle_alpha   90.00
_cell.angle_beta   90.00
_cell.angle_gamma   90.00
#
_symmetry.space_group_name_H-M   'P 1'
#
loop_
_entity.id
_entity.type
_entity.pdbx_description
1 polymer ?
#
loop_
_entity_poly.entity_id
_entity_poly.type
_entity_poly.pdbx_seq_one_letter_code
_entity_poly.pdbx_strand_id
1 'polypeptide(L)'
;MTGLNLTAAQARRPLLRAATVLAFALLGNGFATAQQGPAPDWPTEKCNRYKKAYEQALNRQGKQGLSPEFLASHDAFLAANCQARAEVCARSKQELDLANTLVLMAMNSGMSGTFLPFYCRS
;
A
#
# COMPACT_ATOMS: atom_id res chain seq x y z
N MET A 1 6.13 71.62 24.55
CA MET A 1 4.92 72.15 25.18
C MET A 1 3.71 71.56 24.48
N THR A 2 2.89 70.84 25.25
CA THR A 2 1.42 70.75 25.12
C THR A 2 0.85 70.18 23.81
N GLY A 3 0.39 68.93 23.87
CA GLY A 3 -0.58 68.42 22.90
C GLY A 3 -1.94 69.10 23.03
N LEU A 4 -2.81 68.90 22.05
CA LEU A 4 -4.25 69.05 22.21
C LEU A 4 -4.98 67.98 21.39
N ASN A 5 -5.70 67.15 22.12
CA ASN A 5 -6.70 66.21 21.63
C ASN A 5 -7.85 66.96 20.95
N LEU A 6 -8.36 66.43 19.83
CA LEU A 6 -9.72 66.72 19.38
C LEU A 6 -10.62 65.55 19.78
N THR A 7 -11.50 65.82 20.74
CA THR A 7 -12.63 64.97 21.11
C THR A 7 -13.82 65.18 20.18
N ALA A 8 -14.38 64.06 19.75
CA ALA A 8 -15.81 63.77 19.59
C ALA A 8 -16.70 64.75 18.80
N ALA A 9 -17.02 64.37 17.56
CA ALA A 9 -18.33 64.61 16.98
C ALA A 9 -18.86 63.31 16.36
N GLN A 10 -19.82 62.74 17.07
CA GLN A 10 -20.45 61.46 16.88
C GLN A 10 -21.61 61.61 15.88
N ALA A 11 -21.48 61.08 14.66
CA ALA A 11 -22.59 61.00 13.70
C ALA A 11 -22.80 59.56 13.22
N ARG A 12 -23.53 58.84 14.08
CA ARG A 12 -24.52 57.79 13.81
C ARG A 12 -24.51 57.14 12.41
N ARG A 13 -24.04 55.88 12.43
CA ARG A 13 -24.16 54.77 11.47
C ARG A 13 -25.42 54.79 10.58
N PRO A 14 -25.27 54.36 9.33
CA PRO A 14 -25.75 53.03 8.97
C PRO A 14 -24.59 52.24 8.32
N LEU A 15 -23.97 51.25 8.96
CA LEU A 15 -24.46 49.86 9.04
C LEU A 15 -25.39 49.52 7.86
N LEU A 16 -25.09 48.42 7.17
CA LEU A 16 -25.70 47.91 5.93
C LEU A 16 -24.92 48.31 4.67
N ARG A 17 -24.05 47.40 4.22
CA ARG A 17 -23.87 46.95 2.82
C ARG A 17 -22.52 46.27 2.53
N ALA A 18 -21.71 45.95 3.54
CA ALA A 18 -20.41 45.30 3.32
C ALA A 18 -20.21 43.98 4.08
N ALA A 19 -21.26 43.20 4.34
CA ALA A 19 -21.13 41.98 5.16
C ALA A 19 -21.90 40.74 4.65
N THR A 20 -22.06 40.57 3.33
CA THR A 20 -22.85 39.43 2.78
C THR A 20 -22.15 38.64 1.67
N VAL A 21 -20.82 38.48 1.72
CA VAL A 21 -20.15 37.46 0.87
C VAL A 21 -19.25 36.50 1.68
N LEU A 22 -19.01 36.77 2.98
CA LEU A 22 -18.09 35.96 3.81
C LEU A 22 -18.79 34.97 4.76
N ALA A 23 -19.99 34.49 4.44
CA ALA A 23 -20.75 33.60 5.33
C ALA A 23 -21.06 32.20 4.77
N PHE A 24 -20.77 31.93 3.48
CA PHE A 24 -21.16 30.66 2.85
C PHE A 24 -20.05 29.59 2.76
N ALA A 25 -18.81 29.88 3.17
CA ALA A 25 -17.69 28.96 3.00
C ALA A 25 -17.41 28.03 4.20
N LEU A 26 -18.14 28.15 5.32
CA LEU A 26 -17.81 27.44 6.57
C LEU A 26 -18.76 26.28 6.96
N LEU A 27 -19.80 25.99 6.18
CA LEU A 27 -20.81 24.97 6.55
C LEU A 27 -20.71 23.65 5.76
N GLY A 28 -19.69 23.48 4.91
CA GLY A 28 -19.61 22.36 3.96
C GLY A 28 -18.44 21.40 4.09
N ASN A 29 -17.61 21.48 5.14
CA ASN A 29 -16.58 20.47 5.39
C ASN A 29 -17.21 19.26 6.08
N GLY A 30 -18.01 18.50 5.35
CA GLY A 30 -18.32 17.13 5.74
C GLY A 30 -16.99 16.40 5.87
N PHE A 31 -16.70 15.88 7.06
CA PHE A 31 -15.56 14.99 7.29
C PHE A 31 -15.79 13.76 6.40
N ALA A 32 -15.18 13.75 5.22
CA ALA A 32 -15.09 12.57 4.39
C ALA A 32 -14.23 11.56 5.18
N THR A 33 -14.89 10.70 5.94
CA THR A 33 -14.23 9.53 6.51
C THR A 33 -13.98 8.60 5.33
N ALA A 34 -12.73 8.51 4.90
CA ALA A 34 -12.32 7.43 4.03
C ALA A 34 -12.61 6.13 4.79
N GLN A 35 -13.65 5.39 4.39
CA GLN A 35 -13.88 4.06 4.94
C GLN A 35 -12.79 3.16 4.36
N GLN A 36 -11.67 3.02 5.06
CA GLN A 36 -10.78 1.88 4.82
C GLN A 36 -11.61 0.62 5.10
N GLY A 37 -11.77 -0.22 4.08
CA GLY A 37 -12.37 -1.54 4.25
C GLY A 37 -11.61 -2.37 5.31
N PRO A 38 -12.19 -3.48 5.77
CA PRO A 38 -11.53 -4.35 6.74
C PRO A 38 -10.11 -4.69 6.29
N ALA A 39 -9.12 -4.58 7.19
CA ALA A 39 -7.77 -5.04 6.90
C ALA A 39 -7.82 -6.53 6.54
N PRO A 40 -7.08 -6.97 5.51
CA PRO A 40 -7.05 -8.39 5.14
C PRO A 40 -6.58 -9.24 6.32
N ASP A 41 -7.09 -10.47 6.40
CA ASP A 41 -6.56 -11.46 7.34
C ASP A 41 -5.08 -11.74 7.05
N TRP A 42 -4.36 -12.19 8.07
CA TRP A 42 -2.91 -12.38 7.96
C TRP A 42 -2.50 -13.38 6.85
N PRO A 43 -3.16 -14.54 6.67
CA PRO A 43 -2.92 -15.39 5.50
C PRO A 43 -3.06 -14.68 4.15
N THR A 44 -4.14 -13.92 3.95
CA THR A 44 -4.36 -13.13 2.73
C THR A 44 -3.27 -12.07 2.54
N GLU A 45 -2.90 -11.37 3.61
CA GLU A 45 -1.83 -10.37 3.57
C GLU A 45 -0.47 -10.99 3.19
N LYS A 46 -0.15 -12.19 3.68
CA LYS A 46 1.06 -12.91 3.26
C LYS A 46 1.03 -13.26 1.77
N CYS A 47 -0.11 -13.70 1.24
CA CYS A 47 -0.21 -13.98 -0.19
C CYS A 47 0.00 -12.72 -1.03
N ASN A 48 -0.58 -11.59 -0.63
CA ASN A 48 -0.40 -10.30 -1.30
C ASN A 48 1.08 -9.87 -1.29
N ARG A 49 1.75 -9.98 -0.14
CA ARG A 49 3.19 -9.67 -0.01
C ARG A 49 4.06 -10.58 -0.88
N TYR A 50 3.75 -11.87 -0.92
CA TYR A 50 4.48 -12.83 -1.73
C TYR A 50 4.29 -12.60 -3.23
N LYS A 51 3.05 -12.37 -3.68
CA LYS A 51 2.75 -12.00 -5.07
C LYS A 51 3.56 -10.78 -5.51
N LYS A 52 3.55 -9.73 -4.69
CA LYS A 52 4.33 -8.52 -4.94
C LYS A 52 5.84 -8.82 -5.00
N ALA A 53 6.35 -9.64 -4.09
CA ALA A 53 7.77 -10.02 -4.09
C ALA A 53 8.16 -10.80 -5.35
N TYR A 54 7.31 -11.73 -5.79
CA TYR A 54 7.51 -12.52 -7.00
C TYR A 54 7.53 -11.64 -8.26
N GLU A 55 6.55 -10.77 -8.43
CA GLU A 55 6.50 -9.80 -9.54
C GLU A 55 7.74 -8.89 -9.54
N GLN A 56 8.13 -8.38 -8.37
CA GLN A 56 9.32 -7.52 -8.25
C GLN A 56 10.63 -8.26 -8.57
N ALA A 57 10.77 -9.52 -8.14
CA ALA A 57 11.95 -10.32 -8.41
C ALA A 57 12.07 -10.64 -9.91
N LEU A 58 10.96 -11.05 -10.54
CA LEU A 58 10.91 -11.31 -11.98
C LEU A 58 11.21 -10.06 -12.82
N ASN A 59 10.67 -8.91 -12.42
CA ASN A 59 10.92 -7.64 -13.12
C ASN A 59 12.40 -7.20 -13.04
N ARG A 60 13.12 -7.58 -11.98
CA ARG A 60 14.53 -7.22 -11.76
C ARG A 60 15.50 -8.21 -12.40
N GLN A 61 15.25 -9.51 -12.25
CA GLN A 61 16.17 -10.57 -12.67
C GLN A 61 15.85 -11.12 -14.07
N GLY A 62 14.63 -10.89 -14.57
CA GLY A 62 14.14 -11.49 -15.80
C GLY A 62 13.74 -12.96 -15.62
N LYS A 63 13.33 -13.59 -16.73
CA LYS A 63 12.89 -15.01 -16.76
C LYS A 63 13.91 -15.96 -17.40
N GLN A 64 15.10 -15.46 -17.77
CA GLN A 64 16.11 -16.28 -18.43
C GLN A 64 16.60 -17.39 -17.50
N GLY A 65 16.57 -18.64 -17.97
CA GLY A 65 16.98 -19.81 -17.19
C GLY A 65 15.93 -20.32 -16.20
N LEU A 66 14.73 -19.73 -16.17
CA LEU A 66 13.59 -20.26 -15.43
C LEU A 66 12.79 -21.21 -16.33
N SER A 67 12.56 -22.43 -15.88
CA SER A 67 11.78 -23.40 -16.63
C SER A 67 10.29 -23.04 -16.65
N PRO A 68 9.56 -23.44 -17.70
CA PRO A 68 8.10 -23.30 -17.73
C PRO A 68 7.40 -23.99 -16.54
N GLU A 69 7.93 -25.14 -16.08
CA GLU A 69 7.37 -25.90 -14.96
C GLU A 69 7.49 -25.12 -13.64
N PHE A 70 8.64 -24.50 -13.38
CA PHE A 70 8.86 -23.67 -12.19
C PHE A 70 7.93 -22.45 -12.16
N LEU A 71 7.79 -21.78 -13.31
CA LEU A 71 6.89 -20.62 -13.46
C LEU A 71 5.43 -21.03 -13.30
N ALA A 72 5.00 -22.10 -13.96
CA ALA A 72 3.63 -22.61 -13.85
C ALA A 72 3.29 -23.05 -12.42
N SER A 73 4.24 -23.63 -11.69
CA SER A 73 4.04 -24.03 -10.30
C SER A 73 3.87 -22.82 -9.37
N HIS A 74 4.63 -21.74 -9.61
CA HIS A 74 4.40 -20.45 -8.94
C HIS A 74 3.02 -19.87 -9.26
N ASP A 75 2.66 -19.84 -10.54
CA ASP A 75 1.37 -19.28 -10.99
C ASP A 75 0.20 -20.05 -10.39
N ALA A 76 0.30 -21.39 -10.31
CA ALA A 76 -0.69 -22.24 -9.64
C ALA A 76 -0.81 -21.95 -8.14
N PHE A 77 0.32 -21.76 -7.44
CA PHE A 77 0.32 -21.38 -6.02
C PHE A 77 -0.38 -20.03 -5.80
N LEU A 78 -0.08 -19.03 -6.63
CA LEU A 78 -0.71 -17.72 -6.58
C LEU A 78 -2.21 -17.77 -6.90
N ALA A 79 -2.61 -18.56 -7.91
CA ALA A 79 -4.00 -18.75 -8.28
C ALA A 79 -4.83 -19.43 -7.16
N ALA A 80 -4.20 -20.27 -6.35
CA ALA A 80 -4.80 -20.90 -5.16
C ALA A 80 -4.77 -20.00 -3.91
N ASN A 81 -4.63 -18.68 -4.08
CA ASN A 81 -4.50 -17.69 -3.00
C ASN A 81 -3.39 -18.05 -1.99
N CYS A 82 -2.31 -18.69 -2.45
CA CYS A 82 -1.19 -19.14 -1.63
C CYS A 82 -1.58 -20.12 -0.52
N GLN A 83 -2.72 -20.83 -0.64
CA GLN A 83 -3.20 -21.79 0.36
C GLN A 83 -2.99 -23.25 -0.03
N ALA A 84 -2.78 -23.52 -1.32
CA ALA A 84 -2.46 -24.86 -1.77
C ALA A 84 -1.06 -25.27 -1.27
N ARG A 85 -0.92 -26.55 -0.94
CA ARG A 85 0.40 -27.17 -0.80
C ARG A 85 1.03 -27.23 -2.19
N ALA A 86 1.83 -26.24 -2.52
CA ALA A 86 2.53 -26.17 -3.79
C ALA A 86 3.92 -26.81 -3.70
N GLU A 87 4.34 -27.42 -4.80
CA GLU A 87 5.67 -28.01 -4.96
C GLU A 87 6.46 -27.16 -5.97
N VAL A 88 6.90 -25.97 -5.54
CA VAL A 88 7.79 -25.15 -6.36
C VAL A 88 9.23 -25.62 -6.13
N CYS A 89 9.68 -26.54 -6.97
CA CYS A 89 11.04 -27.08 -6.90
C CYS A 89 11.98 -26.35 -7.86
N ALA A 90 13.02 -25.71 -7.34
CA ALA A 90 14.10 -25.16 -8.14
C ALA A 90 15.02 -26.28 -8.65
N ARG A 91 15.20 -26.35 -9.97
CA ARG A 91 16.02 -27.35 -10.68
C ARG A 91 17.19 -26.75 -11.45
N SER A 92 17.20 -25.42 -11.65
CA SER A 92 18.33 -24.68 -12.22
C SER A 92 18.97 -23.73 -11.21
N LYS A 93 20.19 -23.26 -11.53
CA LYS A 93 20.87 -22.23 -10.72
C LYS A 93 20.03 -20.94 -10.65
N GLN A 94 19.45 -20.54 -11.78
CA GLN A 94 18.64 -19.32 -11.88
C GLN A 94 17.35 -19.43 -11.06
N GLU A 95 16.71 -20.60 -11.05
CA GLU A 95 15.54 -20.86 -10.22
C GLU A 95 15.87 -20.84 -8.73
N LEU A 96 17.03 -21.40 -8.36
CA LEU A 96 17.51 -21.38 -6.98
C LEU A 96 17.83 -19.96 -6.53
N ASP A 97 18.46 -19.15 -7.38
CA ASP A 97 18.78 -17.75 -7.09
C ASP A 97 17.48 -16.91 -6.90
N LEU A 98 16.46 -17.16 -7.72
CA LEU A 98 15.14 -16.56 -7.55
C LEU A 98 14.46 -17.03 -6.26
N ALA A 99 14.46 -18.33 -5.96
CA ALA A 99 13.89 -18.88 -4.73
C ALA A 99 14.54 -18.27 -3.48
N ASN A 100 15.87 -18.19 -3.44
CA ASN A 100 16.62 -17.55 -2.36
C ASN A 100 16.26 -16.06 -2.21
N THR A 101 16.15 -15.35 -3.33
CA THR A 101 15.71 -13.94 -3.33
C THR A 101 14.33 -13.80 -2.68
N LEU A 102 13.39 -14.66 -3.05
CA LEU A 102 12.03 -14.63 -2.52
C LEU A 102 11.96 -14.98 -1.04
N VAL A 103 12.78 -15.93 -0.57
CA VAL A 103 12.93 -16.22 0.87
C VAL A 103 13.34 -14.97 1.63
N LEU A 104 14.39 -14.27 1.17
CA LEU A 104 14.87 -13.05 1.83
C LEU A 104 13.83 -11.92 1.79
N MET A 105 13.15 -11.71 0.65
CA MET A 105 12.08 -10.72 0.54
C MET A 105 10.89 -11.03 1.45
N ALA A 106 10.55 -12.32 1.61
CA ALA A 106 9.51 -12.78 2.51
C ALA A 106 9.88 -12.51 3.98
N MET A 107 11.09 -12.87 4.40
CA MET A 107 11.58 -12.59 5.75
C MET A 107 11.59 -11.09 6.05
N ASN A 108 12.08 -10.27 5.11
CA ASN A 108 12.12 -8.81 5.26
C ASN A 108 10.73 -8.16 5.32
N SER A 109 9.70 -8.84 4.82
CA SER A 109 8.31 -8.41 4.90
C SER A 109 7.55 -9.05 6.07
N GLY A 110 8.25 -9.65 7.03
CA GLY A 110 7.64 -10.25 8.22
C GLY A 110 6.89 -11.55 7.97
N MET A 111 7.06 -12.19 6.79
CA MET A 111 6.46 -13.48 6.46
C MET A 111 7.36 -14.64 6.94
N SER A 112 7.62 -14.72 8.24
CA SER A 112 8.38 -15.84 8.81
C SER A 112 7.53 -17.13 8.89
N GLY A 113 8.16 -18.29 8.76
CA GLY A 113 7.54 -19.62 8.92
C GLY A 113 7.38 -20.43 7.63
N THR A 114 6.47 -21.40 7.65
CA THR A 114 6.29 -22.43 6.59
C THR A 114 5.40 -21.97 5.43
N PHE A 115 5.37 -20.67 5.13
CA PHE A 115 4.44 -20.11 4.14
C PHE A 115 4.90 -20.33 2.69
N LEU A 116 6.21 -20.34 2.45
CA LEU A 116 6.76 -20.35 1.10
C LEU A 116 6.53 -21.69 0.38
N PRO A 117 6.28 -21.69 -0.94
CA PRO A 117 5.88 -22.89 -1.68
C PRO A 117 7.05 -23.79 -2.08
N PHE A 118 8.23 -23.57 -1.50
CA PHE A 118 9.45 -24.26 -1.92
C PHE A 118 9.50 -25.66 -1.34
N TYR A 119 9.29 -26.65 -2.20
CA TYR A 119 9.37 -28.07 -1.87
C TYR A 119 9.79 -28.86 -3.10
N CYS A 120 10.68 -29.83 -2.91
CA CYS A 120 11.13 -30.75 -3.95
C CYS A 120 10.81 -32.17 -3.51
N ARG A 121 10.11 -32.92 -4.36
CA ARG A 121 9.90 -34.36 -4.18
C ARG A 121 11.17 -35.11 -4.60
N SER A 122 11.59 -36.08 -3.79
CA SER A 122 12.74 -36.97 -4.03
C SER A 122 12.48 -37.99 -5.13
#